data_AF-A0A1D2NK75-F1
#
_entry.id   AF-A0A1D2NK75-F1
#
_cell.length_a   1.000
_cell.length_b   1.000
_cell.length_c   1.000
_cell.angle_alpha   90.00
_cell.angle_beta   90.00
_cell.angle_gamma   90.00
#
_symmetry.space_group_name_H-M   'P 1'
#
loop_
_entity.id
_entity.type
_entity.pdbx_description
1 polymer ?
#
loop_
_entity_poly.entity_id
_entity_poly.type
_entity_poly.pdbx_seq_one_letter_code
_entity_poly.pdbx_strand_id
1 'polypeptide(L)' 'MAAPHVAGAAALLLSRNPNLTYTEVKELLENNADRDLQDTGTTCGGIPSTEFPNNQYGNGRVNVRKALEAAINA' A
#
# COMPACT_ATOMS: atom_id res chain seq x y z
N MET A 1 3.67 2.74 15.02
CA MET A 1 4.08 1.36 14.63
C MET A 1 3.44 1.00 13.29
N ALA A 2 4.15 1.11 12.16
CA ALA A 2 3.59 0.85 10.82
C ALA A 2 3.76 -0.60 10.35
N ALA A 3 4.95 -1.17 10.47
CA ALA A 3 5.26 -2.54 10.04
C ALA A 3 4.29 -3.63 10.53
N PRO A 4 3.89 -3.70 11.83
CA PRO A 4 2.94 -4.74 12.27
C PRO A 4 1.52 -4.56 11.68
N HIS A 5 1.10 -3.32 11.34
CA HIS A 5 -0.17 -3.11 10.65
C HIS A 5 -0.10 -3.66 9.21
N VAL A 6 1.03 -3.48 8.52
CA VAL A 6 1.23 -4.04 7.18
C VAL A 6 1.32 -5.57 7.23
N ALA A 7 1.95 -6.14 8.27
CA ALA A 7 1.96 -7.58 8.48
C ALA A 7 0.54 -8.14 8.68
N GLY A 8 -0.30 -7.46 9.48
CA GLY A 8 -1.71 -7.82 9.63
C GLY A 8 -2.51 -7.67 8.32
N ALA A 9 -2.24 -6.64 7.52
CA ALA A 9 -2.86 -6.46 6.21
C ALA A 9 -2.51 -7.60 5.25
N ALA A 10 -1.23 -7.98 5.18
CA ALA A 10 -0.78 -9.12 4.38
C ALA A 10 -1.44 -10.44 4.85
N ALA A 11 -1.55 -10.65 6.17
CA ALA A 11 -2.23 -11.81 6.73
C ALA A 11 -3.72 -11.86 6.35
N LEU A 12 -4.41 -10.71 6.29
CA LEU A 12 -5.80 -10.65 5.83
C LEU A 12 -5.94 -11.05 4.35
N LEU A 13 -5.04 -10.56 3.48
CA LEU A 13 -5.03 -10.94 2.06
C LEU A 13 -4.78 -12.45 1.88
N LEU A 14 -3.80 -13.01 2.58
CA LEU A 14 -3.49 -14.44 2.57
C LEU A 14 -4.61 -15.30 3.19
N SER A 15 -5.33 -14.78 4.19
CA SER A 15 -6.49 -15.49 4.75
C SER A 15 -7.62 -15.64 3.72
N ARG A 16 -7.73 -14.69 2.78
CA ARG A 16 -8.70 -14.75 1.68
C ARG A 16 -8.22 -15.65 0.55
N ASN A 17 -6.95 -15.53 0.17
CA ASN A 17 -6.32 -16.39 -0.84
C ASN A 17 -4.91 -16.82 -0.38
N PRO A 18 -4.78 -18.04 0.17
CA PRO A 18 -3.50 -18.55 0.67
C PRO A 18 -2.43 -18.76 -0.41
N ASN A 19 -2.82 -18.76 -1.69
CA ASN A 19 -1.91 -19.00 -2.81
C ASN A 19 -1.26 -17.71 -3.33
N LEU A 20 -1.62 -16.53 -2.78
CA LEU A 20 -0.99 -15.28 -3.19
C LEU A 20 0.51 -15.33 -2.92
N THR A 21 1.28 -15.04 -3.96
CA THR A 21 2.72 -14.88 -3.87
C THR A 21 3.07 -13.58 -3.14
N TYR A 22 4.32 -13.49 -2.68
CA TYR A 22 4.86 -12.25 -2.13
C TYR A 22 4.64 -11.04 -3.08
N THR A 23 4.89 -11.24 -4.37
CA THR A 23 4.74 -10.17 -5.38
C THR A 23 3.30 -9.72 -5.49
N GLU A 24 2.34 -10.64 -5.58
CA GLU A 24 0.92 -10.29 -5.67
C GLU A 24 0.43 -9.57 -4.40
N VAL A 25 0.85 -10.02 -3.21
CA VAL A 25 0.53 -9.31 -1.95
C VAL A 25 1.09 -7.90 -1.97
N LYS A 26 2.34 -7.72 -2.41
CA LYS A 26 2.98 -6.41 -2.50
C LYS A 26 2.25 -5.50 -3.49
N GLU A 27 1.95 -5.99 -4.68
CA GLU A 27 1.25 -5.25 -5.73
C GLU A 27 -0.17 -4.86 -5.30
N LEU A 28 -0.91 -5.76 -4.66
CA LEU A 28 -2.23 -5.47 -4.10
C LEU A 28 -2.16 -4.33 -3.07
N LEU A 29 -1.15 -4.30 -2.20
CA LEU A 29 -0.99 -3.24 -1.20
C LEU A 29 -0.55 -1.92 -1.83
N GLU A 30 0.37 -1.93 -2.80
CA GLU A 30 0.93 -0.73 -3.42
C GLU A 30 -0.05 -0.07 -4.40
N ASN A 31 -0.71 -0.85 -5.25
CA ASN A 31 -1.60 -0.34 -6.30
C ASN A 31 -2.92 0.19 -5.72
N ASN A 32 -3.31 -0.27 -4.53
CA ASN A 32 -4.56 0.11 -3.87
C ASN A 32 -4.33 1.04 -2.67
N ALA A 33 -3.13 1.59 -2.50
CA ALA A 33 -2.83 2.57 -1.46
C ALA A 33 -3.59 3.89 -1.69
N ASP A 34 -3.95 4.58 -0.60
CA ASP A 34 -4.52 5.92 -0.67
C ASP A 34 -3.40 6.95 -0.92
N ARG A 35 -3.65 7.86 -1.87
CA ARG A 35 -2.72 8.93 -2.28
C ARG A 35 -3.23 10.34 -1.97
N ASP A 36 -4.44 10.45 -1.44
CA ASP A 36 -4.95 11.69 -0.84
C ASP A 36 -4.37 11.81 0.58
N LEU A 37 -3.13 12.29 0.65
CA LEU A 37 -2.34 12.43 1.88
C LEU A 37 -1.97 13.89 2.08
N GLN A 38 -1.64 14.25 3.32
CA GLN A 38 -1.20 15.58 3.66
C GLN A 38 0.08 15.94 2.90
N ASP A 39 0.06 17.08 2.19
CA ASP A 39 1.28 17.66 1.64
C ASP A 39 2.17 18.15 2.79
N THR A 40 3.37 17.59 2.88
CA THR A 40 4.36 17.97 3.90
C THR A 40 5.23 19.15 3.46
N GLY A 41 5.06 19.66 2.24
CA GLY A 41 5.90 20.70 1.65
C GLY A 41 7.35 20.28 1.42
N THR A 42 7.67 19.00 1.63
CA THR A 42 9.04 18.48 1.57
C THR A 42 9.26 17.73 0.25
N THR A 43 10.38 18.02 -0.40
CA THR A 43 10.84 17.31 -1.60
C THR A 43 12.03 16.43 -1.22
N CYS A 44 11.84 15.12 -1.27
CA CYS A 44 12.88 14.14 -0.92
C CYS A 44 13.34 13.44 -2.19
N GLY A 45 14.63 13.54 -2.53
CA GLY A 45 15.17 12.92 -3.75
C GLY A 45 14.61 13.49 -5.05
N GLY A 46 14.19 14.77 -5.04
CA GLY A 46 13.65 15.46 -6.21
C GLY A 46 12.16 15.24 -6.49
N ILE A 47 11.49 14.38 -5.71
CA ILE A 47 10.06 14.08 -5.87
C ILE A 47 9.26 14.77 -4.75
N PRO A 48 8.27 15.62 -5.08
CA PRO A 48 7.38 16.25 -4.09
C PRO A 48 6.56 15.23 -3.30
N SER A 49 6.11 15.59 -2.09
CA SER A 49 5.31 14.71 -1.23
C SER A 49 3.94 14.32 -1.82
N THR A 50 3.47 15.08 -2.82
CA THR A 50 2.18 14.94 -3.51
C THR A 50 2.22 14.10 -4.78
N GLU A 51 3.41 13.74 -5.26
CA GLU A 51 3.61 12.87 -6.42
C GLU A 51 3.92 11.46 -5.93
N PHE A 52 3.31 10.41 -6.49
CA PHE A 52 3.48 9.03 -6.03
C PHE A 52 3.98 8.12 -7.16
N PRO A 53 4.93 7.20 -6.89
CA PRO A 53 5.55 6.96 -5.58
C PRO A 53 6.58 8.03 -5.19
N ASN A 54 6.75 8.28 -3.88
CA ASN A 54 7.76 9.21 -3.36
C ASN A 54 8.52 8.65 -2.15
N ASN A 55 9.57 9.36 -1.76
CA ASN A 55 10.47 8.95 -0.67
C ASN A 55 9.90 9.21 0.75
N GLN A 56 8.70 9.77 0.89
CA GLN A 56 8.03 9.96 2.18
C GLN A 56 6.97 8.90 2.46
N TYR A 57 6.12 8.63 1.48
CA TYR A 57 4.96 7.76 1.60
C TYR A 57 5.06 6.49 0.76
N GLY A 58 6.12 6.31 -0.02
CA GLY A 58 6.22 5.21 -0.98
C GLY A 58 5.07 5.29 -1.98
N ASN A 59 4.32 4.21 -2.12
CA ASN A 59 3.14 4.14 -3.00
C ASN A 59 1.88 4.78 -2.41
N GLY A 60 1.89 5.17 -1.14
CA GLY A 60 0.77 5.76 -0.42
C GLY A 60 0.50 5.10 0.94
N ARG A 61 -0.61 5.48 1.58
CA ARG A 61 -1.05 4.86 2.84
C ARG A 61 -1.79 3.56 2.55
N VAL A 62 -1.41 2.48 3.23
CA VAL A 62 -2.07 1.17 3.09
C VAL A 62 -3.58 1.28 3.30
N ASN A 63 -4.35 0.77 2.33
CA ASN A 63 -5.79 0.62 2.41
C ASN A 63 -6.17 -0.85 2.23
N VAL A 64 -6.29 -1.57 3.36
CA VAL A 64 -6.53 -3.02 3.37
C VAL A 64 -7.86 -3.38 2.72
N ARG A 65 -8.87 -2.52 2.85
CA ARG A 65 -10.18 -2.74 2.24
C ARG A 65 -10.08 -2.70 0.71
N LYS A 66 -9.49 -1.65 0.13
CA LYS A 66 -9.29 -1.56 -1.33
C LYS A 66 -8.43 -2.71 -1.87
N ALA A 67 -7.36 -3.06 -1.15
CA ALA A 67 -6.51 -4.20 -1.52
C ALA A 67 -7.28 -5.53 -1.50
N LEU A 68 -8.12 -5.76 -0.49
CA LEU A 68 -8.96 -6.96 -0.39
C LEU A 68 -10.06 -6.97 -1.48
N GLU A 69 -10.70 -5.84 -1.74
CA GLU A 69 -11.67 -5.70 -2.84
C GLU A 69 -11.00 -6.05 -4.19
N ALA A 70 -9.79 -5.56 -4.45
CA ALA A 70 -9.03 -5.91 -5.65
C ALA A 70 -8.69 -7.41 -5.70
N ALA A 71 -8.30 -8.02 -4.58
CA ALA A 71 -8.00 -9.44 -4.51
C ALA A 71 -9.23 -10.35 -4.70
N ILE A 72 -10.44 -9.84 -4.47
CA ILE A 72 -11.71 -10.56 -4.68
C ILE A 72 -12.15 -10.49 -6.14
N ASN A 73 -11.89 -9.37 -6.80
CA ASN A 73 -12.32 -9.08 -8.17
C ASN A 73 -11.26 -9.42 -9.24
N ALA A 74 -10.09 -9.92 -8.82
CA ALA A 74 -8.99 -10.35 -9.68
C ALA A 74 -9.24 -11.73 -10.31
#